data_AF-A0A4Q4X5I1-F1
#
_entry.id   AF-A0A4Q4X5I1-F1
#
_cell.length_a   1.000
_cell.length_b   1.000
_cell.length_c   1.000
_cell.angle_alpha   90.00
_cell.angle_beta   90.00
_cell.angle_gamma   90.00
#
_symmetry.space_group_name_H-M   'P 1'
#
loop_
_entity.id
_entity.type
_entity.pdbx_description
1 polymer ?
#
loop_
_entity_poly.entity_id
_entity_poly.type
_entity_poly.pdbx_seq_one_letter_code
_entity_poly.pdbx_strand_id
1 'polypeptide(L)'
;MGRVPFGDRTHLNGVDRAIFGIGYLFSLLYPPDAQTRVKKAYRRLPEVYQHAFNIEDPTLTFVGVAVAVTRYLVGRAKKQQLPVAEQLAWERRRVVQRGGGKDFYSVAPDFEKYSEFLRAIAGDPEPGATGRVLPPFDKKWLEVW
;
A
#
# COMPACT_ATOMS: atom_id res chain seq x y z
N MET A 1 -39.14 16.82 -6.24
CA MET A 1 -37.97 17.02 -5.35
C MET A 1 -37.85 15.83 -4.41
N GLY A 2 -36.64 15.29 -4.19
CA GLY A 2 -36.40 14.11 -3.37
C GLY A 2 -36.31 14.40 -1.87
N ARG A 3 -36.43 13.34 -1.04
CA ARG A 3 -36.24 13.36 0.42
C ARG A 3 -35.15 12.38 0.82
N VAL A 4 -34.22 12.80 1.68
CA VAL A 4 -33.11 11.98 2.20
C VAL A 4 -33.25 11.84 3.72
N PRO A 5 -33.53 10.64 4.26
CA PRO A 5 -33.54 10.39 5.70
C PRO A 5 -32.12 10.14 6.24
N PHE A 6 -31.87 10.55 7.48
CA PHE A 6 -30.62 10.34 8.20
C PHE A 6 -30.79 9.32 9.34
N GLY A 7 -29.67 8.77 9.82
CA GLY A 7 -29.65 7.73 10.86
C GLY A 7 -30.20 8.18 12.23
N ASP A 8 -30.22 9.49 12.49
CA ASP A 8 -30.83 10.12 13.67
C ASP A 8 -32.33 10.38 13.53
N ARG A 9 -32.96 9.85 12.46
CA ARG A 9 -34.38 10.02 12.10
C ARG A 9 -34.75 11.41 11.58
N THR A 10 -33.80 12.33 11.42
CA THR A 10 -34.03 13.59 10.71
C THR A 10 -34.07 13.36 9.21
N HIS A 11 -34.45 14.38 8.42
CA HIS A 11 -34.50 14.27 6.97
C HIS A 11 -34.32 15.62 6.27
N LEU A 12 -33.79 15.58 5.06
CA LEU A 12 -33.70 16.72 4.14
C LEU A 12 -34.71 16.56 3.02
N ASN A 13 -35.54 17.58 2.79
CA ASN A 13 -36.47 17.65 1.65
C ASN A 13 -35.89 18.55 0.57
N GLY A 14 -36.45 18.52 -0.64
CA GLY A 14 -36.03 19.46 -1.69
C GLY A 14 -34.74 19.06 -2.41
N VAL A 15 -34.28 17.81 -2.28
CA VAL A 15 -32.98 17.40 -2.82
C VAL A 15 -33.09 17.16 -4.33
N ASP A 16 -32.32 17.93 -5.10
CA ASP A 16 -32.24 17.80 -6.56
C ASP A 16 -31.11 16.86 -7.00
N ARG A 17 -30.02 16.80 -6.23
CA ARG A 17 -28.84 15.99 -6.54
C ARG A 17 -28.20 15.43 -5.27
N ALA A 18 -27.68 14.21 -5.38
CA ALA A 18 -26.84 13.58 -4.37
C ALA A 18 -25.50 13.19 -4.99
N ILE A 19 -24.39 13.55 -4.35
CA ILE A 19 -23.04 13.25 -4.81
C ILE A 19 -22.39 12.33 -3.77
N PHE A 20 -22.00 11.13 -4.19
CA PHE A 20 -21.39 10.13 -3.31
C PHE A 20 -19.87 10.29 -3.25
N GLY A 21 -19.38 10.97 -2.22
CA GLY A 21 -17.95 11.14 -1.91
C GLY A 21 -17.36 10.01 -1.06
N ILE A 22 -17.72 8.74 -1.31
CA ILE A 22 -17.38 7.58 -0.45
C ILE A 22 -16.06 6.86 -0.82
N GLY A 23 -15.31 7.45 -1.76
CA GLY A 23 -14.04 6.93 -2.26
C GLY A 23 -14.22 5.75 -3.21
N TYR A 24 -13.20 4.90 -3.30
CA TYR A 24 -13.10 3.83 -4.29
C TYR A 24 -12.91 2.44 -3.63
N LEU A 25 -13.04 1.41 -4.46
CA LEU A 25 -12.69 0.03 -4.16
C LEU A 25 -11.52 -0.41 -5.04
N PHE A 26 -10.68 -1.31 -4.53
CA PHE A 26 -9.64 -1.94 -5.34
C PHE A 26 -10.28 -2.79 -6.45
N SER A 27 -9.75 -2.65 -7.66
CA SER A 27 -10.01 -3.55 -8.77
C SER A 27 -8.72 -3.83 -9.50
N LEU A 28 -8.50 -5.10 -9.83
CA LEU A 28 -7.40 -5.59 -10.64
C LEU A 28 -8.05 -6.36 -11.79
N LEU A 29 -7.99 -5.84 -13.01
CA LEU A 29 -8.54 -6.56 -14.17
C LEU A 29 -7.67 -7.77 -14.54
N TYR A 30 -6.37 -7.69 -14.25
CA TYR A 30 -5.40 -8.76 -14.40
C TYR A 30 -4.36 -8.70 -13.26
N PRO A 31 -3.83 -9.86 -12.82
CA PRO A 31 -4.31 -11.21 -13.12
C PRO A 31 -5.65 -11.53 -12.40
N PRO A 32 -6.54 -12.37 -12.97
CA PRO A 32 -7.87 -12.68 -12.39
C PRO A 32 -7.84 -13.24 -10.97
N ASP A 33 -6.80 -14.01 -10.62
CA ASP A 33 -6.66 -14.56 -9.27
C ASP A 33 -6.48 -13.47 -8.22
N ALA A 34 -5.73 -12.42 -8.55
CA ALA A 34 -5.59 -11.26 -7.68
C ALA A 34 -6.93 -10.53 -7.49
N GLN A 35 -7.76 -10.43 -8.54
CA GLN A 35 -9.11 -9.87 -8.42
C GLN A 35 -10.01 -10.71 -7.51
N THR A 36 -9.91 -12.04 -7.60
CA THR A 36 -10.66 -12.96 -6.74
C THR A 36 -10.30 -12.77 -5.28
N ARG A 37 -9.01 -12.61 -4.99
CA ARG A 37 -8.52 -12.31 -3.64
C ARG A 37 -9.04 -10.97 -3.11
N VAL A 38 -8.99 -9.92 -3.93
CA VAL A 38 -9.54 -8.59 -3.57
C VAL A 38 -11.03 -8.66 -3.27
N LYS A 39 -11.82 -9.40 -4.06
CA LYS A 39 -13.28 -9.54 -3.80
C LYS A 39 -13.58 -10.22 -2.46
N LYS A 40 -12.71 -11.12 -2.00
CA LYS A 40 -12.83 -11.81 -0.71
C LYS A 40 -12.24 -11.01 0.45
N ALA A 41 -11.56 -9.90 0.17
CA ALA A 41 -10.90 -9.08 1.17
C ALA A 41 -11.59 -7.71 1.29
N TYR A 42 -11.92 -7.30 2.51
CA TYR A 42 -12.64 -6.06 2.76
C TYR A 42 -11.80 -4.83 2.37
N ARG A 43 -11.95 -4.31 1.14
CA ARG A 43 -11.25 -3.11 0.63
C ARG A 43 -9.71 -3.19 0.66
N ARG A 44 -9.13 -4.39 0.49
CA ARG A 44 -7.68 -4.58 0.39
C ARG A 44 -7.26 -5.63 -0.64
N LEU A 45 -5.98 -5.61 -0.95
CA LEU A 45 -5.22 -6.55 -1.76
C LEU A 45 -4.38 -7.40 -0.80
N PRO A 46 -4.82 -8.64 -0.52
CA PRO A 46 -4.08 -9.54 0.35
C PRO A 46 -2.84 -10.12 -0.34
N GLU A 47 -1.95 -10.69 0.46
CA GLU A 47 -0.75 -11.42 0.03
C GLU A 47 0.26 -10.53 -0.71
N VAL A 48 0.31 -9.26 -0.32
CA VAL A 48 1.27 -8.28 -0.83
C VAL A 48 2.08 -7.70 0.32
N TYR A 49 3.30 -8.24 0.48
CA TYR A 49 4.23 -7.81 1.50
C TYR A 49 4.65 -6.35 1.29
N GLN A 50 4.56 -5.57 2.37
CA GLN A 50 4.90 -4.15 2.40
C GLN A 50 4.20 -3.32 1.33
N HIS A 51 3.02 -3.79 0.92
CA HIS A 51 2.19 -3.18 -0.13
C HIS A 51 2.86 -3.13 -1.51
N ALA A 52 3.96 -3.86 -1.71
CA ALA A 52 4.75 -3.81 -2.93
C ALA A 52 4.98 -5.17 -3.59
N PHE A 53 5.24 -6.23 -2.83
CA PHE A 53 5.69 -7.51 -3.38
C PHE A 53 4.66 -8.60 -3.15
N ASN A 54 4.20 -9.27 -4.20
CA ASN A 54 3.39 -10.46 -4.01
C ASN A 54 4.20 -11.52 -3.25
N ILE A 55 3.58 -12.13 -2.23
CA ILE A 55 4.27 -13.05 -1.31
C ILE A 55 4.59 -14.39 -1.99
N GLU A 56 3.71 -14.87 -2.87
CA GLU A 56 3.85 -16.15 -3.57
C GLU A 56 4.87 -16.03 -4.71
N ASP A 57 4.75 -14.97 -5.52
CA ASP A 57 5.64 -14.67 -6.64
C ASP A 57 6.11 -13.20 -6.57
N PRO A 58 7.28 -12.91 -5.98
CA PRO A 58 7.76 -11.55 -5.81
C PRO A 58 8.20 -10.87 -7.12
N THR A 59 8.11 -11.56 -8.27
CA THR A 59 8.24 -10.92 -9.59
C THR A 59 6.99 -10.10 -9.98
N LEU A 60 5.83 -10.44 -9.40
CA LEU A 60 4.61 -9.64 -9.46
C LEU A 60 4.63 -8.57 -8.35
N THR A 61 4.70 -7.30 -8.76
CA THR A 61 4.81 -6.17 -7.81
C THR A 61 3.75 -5.10 -8.05
N PHE A 62 3.36 -4.42 -6.97
CA PHE A 62 2.34 -3.37 -6.93
C PHE A 62 3.00 -2.08 -6.45
N VAL A 63 3.27 -1.14 -7.36
CA VAL A 63 4.20 -0.06 -7.06
C VAL A 63 3.50 1.19 -6.53
N GLY A 64 3.77 1.53 -5.27
CA GLY A 64 3.78 2.92 -4.78
C GLY A 64 5.20 3.52 -4.67
N VAL A 65 6.25 2.68 -4.62
CA VAL A 65 7.66 3.10 -4.51
C VAL A 65 8.54 2.32 -5.48
N ALA A 66 9.02 3.00 -6.53
CA ALA A 66 9.62 2.36 -7.69
C ALA A 66 11.06 1.83 -7.47
N VAL A 67 11.94 2.58 -6.77
CA VAL A 67 13.38 2.28 -6.77
C VAL A 67 13.71 0.96 -6.07
N ALA A 68 13.14 0.69 -4.90
CA ALA A 68 13.36 -0.56 -4.16
C ALA A 68 12.86 -1.77 -4.96
N VAL A 69 11.67 -1.65 -5.58
CA VAL A 69 11.08 -2.69 -6.42
C VAL A 69 11.96 -2.96 -7.65
N THR A 70 12.36 -1.92 -8.39
CA THR A 70 13.20 -2.09 -9.57
C THR A 70 14.51 -2.79 -9.23
N ARG A 71 15.22 -2.33 -8.20
CA ARG A 71 16.50 -2.94 -7.80
C ARG A 71 16.34 -4.37 -7.34
N TYR A 72 15.25 -4.69 -6.64
CA TYR A 72 14.93 -6.06 -6.28
C TYR A 72 14.75 -6.94 -7.53
N LEU A 73 13.89 -6.51 -8.47
CA LEU A 73 13.58 -7.28 -9.68
C LEU A 73 14.79 -7.51 -10.60
N VAL A 74 15.74 -6.56 -10.66
CA VAL A 74 16.98 -6.72 -11.45
C VAL A 74 18.13 -7.40 -10.69
N GLY A 75 17.86 -7.95 -9.50
CA GLY A 75 18.87 -8.65 -8.69
C GLY A 75 19.95 -7.74 -8.08
N ARG A 76 19.65 -6.44 -7.91
CA ARG A 76 20.57 -5.42 -7.37
C ARG A 76 20.15 -4.90 -5.99
N ALA A 77 19.15 -5.50 -5.36
CA ALA A 77 18.78 -5.14 -3.99
C ALA A 77 19.90 -5.55 -3.02
N LYS A 78 20.24 -4.65 -2.08
CA LYS A 78 21.28 -4.93 -1.07
C LYS A 78 20.77 -5.78 0.08
N LYS A 79 19.46 -5.71 0.35
CA LYS A 79 18.80 -6.54 1.36
C LYS A 79 17.70 -7.38 0.71
N GLN A 80 17.80 -8.69 0.91
CA GLN A 80 16.74 -9.61 0.51
C GLN A 80 15.50 -9.39 1.36
N GLN A 81 14.35 -9.74 0.80
CA GLN A 81 13.09 -9.73 1.53
C GLN A 81 13.13 -10.76 2.67
N LEU A 82 12.22 -10.58 3.63
CA LEU A 82 12.02 -11.58 4.68
C LEU A 82 11.55 -12.91 4.08
N PRO A 83 11.83 -14.05 4.73
CA PRO A 83 11.24 -15.34 4.34
C PRO A 83 9.71 -15.27 4.24
N VAL A 84 9.11 -16.08 3.36
CA VAL A 84 7.66 -16.11 3.11
C VAL A 84 6.83 -16.20 4.41
N ALA A 85 7.24 -17.05 5.36
CA ALA A 85 6.56 -17.19 6.65
C ALA A 85 6.50 -15.88 7.44
N GLU A 86 7.58 -15.09 7.40
CA GLU A 86 7.64 -13.79 8.06
C GLU A 86 6.83 -12.71 7.33
N GLN A 87 6.78 -12.77 5.99
CA GLN A 87 5.94 -11.89 5.18
C GLN A 87 4.45 -12.11 5.50
N LEU A 88 4.02 -13.37 5.58
CA LEU A 88 2.65 -13.73 5.99
C LEU A 88 2.37 -13.32 7.44
N ALA A 89 3.35 -13.48 8.34
CA ALA A 89 3.20 -13.03 9.72
C ALA A 89 3.08 -11.50 9.81
N TRP A 90 3.81 -10.75 8.96
CA TRP A 90 3.66 -9.31 8.84
C TRP A 90 2.24 -8.91 8.41
N GLU A 91 1.68 -9.58 7.39
CA GLU A 91 0.33 -9.27 6.92
C GLU A 91 -0.71 -9.51 8.02
N ARG A 92 -0.65 -10.68 8.68
CA ARG A 92 -1.55 -11.02 9.80
C ARG A 92 -1.50 -9.97 10.90
N ARG A 93 -0.29 -9.55 11.29
CA ARG A 93 -0.12 -8.48 12.30
C ARG A 93 -0.72 -7.16 11.82
N ARG A 94 -0.55 -6.79 10.55
CA ARG A 94 -1.16 -5.56 10.01
C ARG A 94 -2.68 -5.60 10.00
N VAL A 95 -3.28 -6.71 9.63
CA VAL A 95 -4.75 -6.86 9.70
C VAL A 95 -5.25 -6.73 11.13
N VAL A 96 -4.57 -7.31 12.12
CA VAL A 96 -4.94 -7.16 13.53
C VAL A 96 -4.82 -5.71 14.00
N GLN A 97 -3.74 -5.01 13.61
CA GLN A 97 -3.45 -3.66 14.10
C GLN A 97 -4.28 -2.57 13.43
N ARG A 98 -4.67 -2.75 12.16
CA ARG A 98 -5.25 -1.69 11.32
C ARG A 98 -6.54 -2.11 10.61
N GLY A 99 -7.01 -3.31 10.87
CA GLY A 99 -8.14 -3.90 10.18
C GLY A 99 -7.83 -4.29 8.74
N GLY A 100 -8.88 -4.78 8.06
CA GLY A 100 -8.79 -5.15 6.65
C GLY A 100 -9.01 -4.00 5.67
N GLY A 101 -9.54 -2.85 6.13
CA GLY A 101 -9.99 -1.75 5.26
C GLY A 101 -8.88 -0.79 4.82
N LYS A 102 -9.26 0.47 4.53
CA LYS A 102 -8.33 1.51 4.02
C LYS A 102 -7.07 1.67 4.90
N ASP A 103 -7.21 1.54 6.21
CA ASP A 103 -6.14 1.79 7.18
C ASP A 103 -5.05 0.70 7.14
N PHE A 104 -5.33 -0.46 6.52
CA PHE A 104 -4.35 -1.51 6.24
C PHE A 104 -3.10 -0.95 5.56
N TYR A 105 -3.30 -0.04 4.60
CA TYR A 105 -2.25 0.60 3.80
C TYR A 105 -1.63 1.85 4.45
N SER A 106 -2.16 2.29 5.59
CA SER A 106 -1.67 3.51 6.23
C SER A 106 -0.24 3.30 6.72
N VAL A 107 0.69 4.01 6.10
CA VAL A 107 2.08 4.13 6.57
C VAL A 107 2.15 5.06 7.77
N ALA A 108 1.29 6.09 7.83
CA ALA A 108 1.26 7.02 8.95
C ALA A 108 1.01 6.30 10.30
N PRO A 109 1.71 6.70 11.37
CA PRO A 109 2.73 7.76 11.44
C PRO A 109 4.16 7.30 11.12
N ASP A 110 4.36 6.03 10.77
CA ASP A 110 5.67 5.35 10.66
C ASP A 110 6.43 5.64 9.34
N PHE A 111 6.31 6.85 8.79
CA PHE A 111 6.87 7.23 7.49
C PHE A 111 8.39 7.05 7.42
N GLU A 112 9.11 7.49 8.45
CA GLU A 112 10.56 7.34 8.56
C GLU A 112 10.96 5.87 8.49
N LYS A 113 10.36 5.04 9.36
CA LYS A 113 10.64 3.61 9.43
C LYS A 113 10.35 2.89 8.12
N TYR A 114 9.25 3.20 7.45
CA TYR A 114 8.89 2.58 6.17
C TYR A 114 9.83 3.04 5.04
N SER A 115 10.18 4.33 4.99
CA SER A 115 11.10 4.89 3.99
C SER A 115 12.50 4.29 4.13
N GLU A 116 13.00 4.21 5.36
CA GLU A 116 14.31 3.60 5.65
C GLU A 116 14.31 2.09 5.37
N PHE A 117 13.20 1.40 5.62
CA PHE A 117 13.05 0.00 5.21
C PHE A 117 13.18 -0.17 3.69
N LEU A 118 12.52 0.67 2.89
CA LEU A 118 12.62 0.62 1.43
C LEU A 118 14.01 1.04 0.93
N ARG A 119 14.63 2.04 1.57
CA ARG A 119 16.01 2.46 1.30
C ARG A 119 16.99 1.31 1.58
N ALA A 120 16.80 0.55 2.66
CA ALA A 120 17.64 -0.60 2.97
C ALA A 120 17.53 -1.73 1.94
N ILE A 121 16.34 -1.97 1.38
CA ILE A 121 16.17 -2.90 0.25
C ILE A 121 16.89 -2.38 -1.00
N ALA A 122 16.66 -1.11 -1.34
CA ALA A 122 17.24 -0.49 -2.52
C ALA A 122 18.78 -0.42 -2.43
N GLY A 123 19.32 -0.15 -1.24
CA GLY A 123 20.73 0.08 -0.97
C GLY A 123 21.33 1.27 -1.73
N ASP A 124 22.66 1.32 -1.77
CA ASP A 124 23.40 2.25 -2.60
C ASP A 124 23.75 1.62 -3.96
N PRO A 125 23.83 2.43 -5.04
CA PRO A 125 24.35 1.98 -6.32
C PRO A 125 25.79 1.46 -6.18
N GLU A 126 26.17 0.51 -7.03
CA GLU A 126 27.57 0.05 -7.08
C GLU A 126 28.52 1.20 -7.46
N PRO A 127 29.78 1.19 -6.96
CA PRO A 127 30.78 2.18 -7.35
C PRO A 127 30.90 2.30 -8.88
N GLY A 128 30.83 3.54 -9.39
CA GLY A 128 30.90 3.82 -10.83
C GLY A 128 29.58 3.65 -11.60
N ALA A 129 28.50 3.16 -10.98
CA ALA A 129 27.18 3.13 -11.60
C ALA A 129 26.54 4.53 -11.62
N THR A 130 25.72 4.81 -12.64
CA THR A 130 24.95 6.06 -12.78
C THR A 130 23.70 6.12 -11.89
N GLY A 131 23.50 5.12 -11.02
CA GLY A 131 22.32 5.05 -10.17
C GLY A 131 22.30 6.15 -9.11
N ARG A 132 21.11 6.67 -8.79
CA ARG A 132 20.93 7.67 -7.73
C ARG A 132 21.08 7.03 -6.34
N VAL A 133 21.81 7.71 -5.45
CA VAL A 133 21.78 7.44 -4.00
C VAL A 133 20.47 8.00 -3.44
N LEU A 134 19.70 7.17 -2.73
CA LEU A 134 18.47 7.64 -2.11
C LEU A 134 18.81 8.46 -0.86
N PRO A 135 18.29 9.69 -0.70
CA PRO A 135 18.51 10.46 0.52
C PRO A 135 17.89 9.73 1.72
N PRO A 136 18.45 9.91 2.94
CA PRO A 136 17.79 9.42 4.13
C PRO A 136 16.47 10.18 4.31
N PHE A 137 15.54 9.58 5.04
CA PHE A 137 14.30 10.25 5.38
C PHE A 137 14.58 11.57 6.10
N ASP A 138 14.00 12.66 5.62
CA ASP A 138 14.07 13.96 6.26
C ASP A 138 12.73 14.27 6.92
N LYS A 139 12.75 14.53 8.23
CA LYS A 139 11.55 14.86 9.01
C LYS A 139 10.85 16.11 8.49
N LYS A 140 11.58 17.02 7.85
CA LYS A 140 11.01 18.21 7.20
C LYS A 140 10.02 17.86 6.09
N TRP A 141 10.11 16.67 5.49
CA TRP A 141 9.14 16.24 4.49
C TRP A 141 7.73 16.06 5.06
N LEU A 142 7.59 15.87 6.38
CA LEU A 142 6.29 15.82 7.05
C LEU A 142 5.66 17.21 7.24
N GLU A 143 6.44 18.28 7.13
CA GLU A 143 5.96 19.66 7.29
C GLU A 143 5.22 20.17 6.04
N VAL A 144 5.37 19.48 4.90
CA VAL A 144 4.83 19.87 3.59
C VAL A 144 3.49 19.16 3.28
N TRP A 145 2.97 18.33 4.20
CA TRP A 145 1.79 17.49 4.01
C TRP A 145 0.64 17.81 4.96
#